data_AF-A0A8S0UX12-F1
#
_entry.id   AF-A0A8S0UX12-F1
#
_cell.length_a   1.000
_cell.length_b   1.000
_cell.length_c   1.000
_cell.angle_alpha   90.00
_cell.angle_beta   90.00
_cell.angle_gamma   90.00
#
_symmetry.space_group_name_H-M   'P 1'
#
loop_
_entity.id
_entity.type
_entity.pdbx_description
1 polymer ?
#
loop_
_entity_poly.entity_id
_entity_poly.type
_entity_poly.pdbx_seq_one_letter_code
_entity_poly.pdbx_strand_id
1 'polypeptide(L)'
;MGNVIPLCCQPESTSSVKLIFDEGSTRILTGKRVVAGEIMFEFPEYMVCHADSFFIGHQIPALAIDDELMKGQTYFVLPIACFTRNVLSTSCLAALGSKYPKPTAINFKDCPFE
;
A
#
# COMPACT_ATOMS: atom_id res chain seq x y z
N MET A 1 -33.89 15.99 1.27
CA MET A 1 -32.51 16.12 1.78
C MET A 1 -31.93 14.71 1.84
N GLY A 2 -31.48 14.16 0.71
CA GLY A 2 -30.90 12.82 0.63
C GLY A 2 -29.41 12.98 0.39
N ASN A 3 -28.58 12.63 1.38
CA ASN A 3 -27.14 12.61 1.18
C ASN A 3 -26.80 11.35 0.39
N VAL A 4 -26.44 11.53 -0.87
CA VAL A 4 -25.86 10.47 -1.69
C VAL A 4 -24.48 10.20 -1.12
N ILE A 5 -24.33 9.09 -0.40
CA ILE A 5 -23.02 8.60 -0.01
C ILE A 5 -22.39 8.04 -1.29
N PRO A 6 -21.28 8.61 -1.80
CA PRO A 6 -20.61 8.06 -2.97
C PRO A 6 -20.18 6.63 -2.69
N LEU A 7 -20.47 5.72 -3.63
CA LEU A 7 -20.16 4.29 -3.56
C LEU A 7 -18.65 4.02 -3.37
N CYS A 8 -17.79 5.00 -3.63
CA CYS A 8 -16.33 4.95 -3.43
C CYS A 8 -15.87 4.83 -1.97
N CYS A 9 -16.76 5.04 -0.99
CA CYS A 9 -16.43 4.97 0.43
C CYS A 9 -17.20 3.86 1.15
N GLN A 10 -17.52 2.75 0.46
CA GLN A 10 -17.92 1.57 1.22
C GLN A 10 -16.73 1.16 2.09
N PRO A 11 -16.89 1.03 3.42
CA PRO A 11 -15.89 0.35 4.22
C PRO A 11 -15.80 -1.07 3.65
N GLU A 12 -14.77 -1.30 2.84
CA GLU A 12 -14.39 -2.61 2.32
C GLU A 12 -14.57 -3.61 3.44
N SER A 13 -15.35 -4.65 3.17
CA SER A 13 -15.77 -5.66 4.15
C SER A 13 -14.64 -5.92 5.15
N THR A 14 -14.93 -5.68 6.43
CA THR A 14 -14.02 -5.72 7.59
C THR A 14 -13.32 -7.07 7.79
N SER A 15 -13.53 -8.03 6.89
CA SER A 15 -12.94 -9.35 6.88
C SER A 15 -11.79 -9.53 5.87
N SER A 16 -11.47 -8.50 5.08
CA SER A 16 -10.44 -8.56 4.04
C SER A 16 -9.20 -7.72 4.37
N VAL A 17 -8.04 -8.13 3.88
CA VAL A 17 -6.77 -7.39 4.00
C VAL A 17 -6.41 -6.86 2.63
N LYS A 18 -6.02 -5.59 2.53
CA LYS A 18 -5.63 -4.96 1.27
C LYS A 18 -4.11 -4.85 1.19
N LEU A 19 -3.51 -5.41 0.15
CA LEU A 19 -2.11 -5.22 -0.21
C LEU A 19 -2.00 -4.23 -1.35
N ILE A 20 -1.10 -3.26 -1.24
CA ILE A 20 -0.76 -2.32 -2.30
C ILE A 20 0.71 -2.51 -2.65
N PHE A 21 0.99 -2.85 -3.91
CA PHE A 21 2.34 -3.05 -4.42
C PHE A 21 2.94 -1.73 -4.90
N ASP A 22 4.26 -1.64 -4.98
CA ASP A 22 4.97 -0.43 -5.41
C ASP A 22 4.65 -0.02 -6.87
N GLU A 23 4.24 -0.99 -7.69
CA GLU A 23 3.73 -0.75 -9.06
C GLU A 23 2.32 -0.12 -9.13
N GLY A 24 1.67 0.05 -7.98
CA GLY A 24 0.31 0.56 -7.87
C GLY A 24 -0.78 -0.51 -8.03
N SER A 25 -0.41 -1.77 -8.23
CA SER A 25 -1.35 -2.89 -8.21
C SER A 25 -1.90 -3.10 -6.78
N THR A 26 -3.12 -3.62 -6.69
CA THR A 26 -3.77 -3.92 -5.40
C THR A 26 -4.23 -5.37 -5.39
N ARG A 27 -3.95 -6.09 -4.31
CA ARG A 27 -4.46 -7.45 -4.07
C ARG A 27 -5.27 -7.46 -2.79
N ILE A 28 -6.48 -8.02 -2.86
CA ILE A 28 -7.35 -8.20 -1.70
C ILE A 28 -7.26 -9.64 -1.26
N LEU A 29 -6.92 -9.85 0.01
CA LEU A 29 -6.87 -11.15 0.65
C LEU A 29 -8.13 -11.33 1.50
N THR A 30 -8.89 -12.39 1.24
CA THR A 30 -10.15 -12.65 1.91
C THR A 30 -10.12 -14.00 2.62
N GLY A 31 -10.73 -14.07 3.81
CA GLY A 31 -10.96 -15.32 4.52
C GLY A 31 -9.93 -15.63 5.60
N LYS A 32 -8.90 -16.41 5.26
CA LYS A 32 -7.93 -16.98 6.21
C LYS A 32 -7.03 -15.91 6.85
N ARG A 33 -6.50 -16.25 8.03
CA ARG A 33 -5.41 -15.52 8.70
C ARG A 33 -4.19 -15.58 7.79
N VAL A 34 -3.61 -14.44 7.45
CA VAL A 34 -2.40 -14.35 6.61
C VAL A 34 -1.31 -13.69 7.42
N VAL A 35 -0.13 -14.29 7.37
CA VAL A 35 1.07 -13.80 8.04
C VAL A 35 1.95 -13.07 7.03
N ALA A 36 2.66 -12.02 7.45
CA ALA A 36 3.54 -11.25 6.57
C ALA A 36 4.61 -12.13 5.92
N GLY A 37 5.08 -13.15 6.64
CA GLY A 37 5.97 -14.18 6.12
C GLY A 37 5.45 -14.92 4.89
N GLU A 38 4.14 -15.12 4.74
CA GLU A 38 3.58 -15.76 3.53
C GLU A 38 3.79 -14.87 2.30
N ILE A 39 3.55 -13.56 2.45
CA ILE A 39 3.72 -12.57 1.38
C ILE A 39 5.21 -12.38 1.08
N MET A 40 6.05 -12.29 2.12
CA MET A 40 7.51 -12.21 1.99
C MET A 40 8.11 -13.47 1.37
N PHE A 41 7.50 -14.64 1.56
CA PHE A 41 7.92 -15.88 0.91
C PHE A 41 7.54 -15.89 -0.58
N GLU A 42 6.36 -15.38 -0.92
CA GLU A 42 5.94 -15.19 -2.31
C GLU A 42 6.82 -14.14 -3.03
N PHE A 43 7.21 -13.07 -2.34
CA PHE A 43 8.00 -11.96 -2.86
C PHE A 43 9.23 -11.66 -1.97
N PRO A 44 10.33 -12.43 -2.09
CA PRO A 44 11.48 -12.36 -1.16
C PRO A 44 12.28 -11.06 -1.22
N GLU A 45 12.19 -10.31 -2.32
CA GLU A 45 12.86 -9.01 -2.46
C GLU A 45 12.02 -7.83 -1.92
N TYR A 46 10.85 -8.14 -1.34
CA TYR A 46 9.87 -7.17 -0.87
C TYR A 46 9.67 -7.28 0.64
N MET A 47 9.40 -6.14 1.26
CA MET A 47 8.95 -6.05 2.65
C MET A 47 7.47 -5.66 2.70
N VAL A 48 6.81 -6.04 3.79
CA VAL A 48 5.42 -5.66 4.08
C VAL A 48 5.41 -4.58 5.16
N CYS A 49 4.68 -3.49 4.97
CA CYS A 49 4.58 -2.38 5.91
C CYS A 49 3.12 -1.99 6.15
N HIS A 50 2.76 -1.59 7.37
CA HIS A 50 1.42 -1.04 7.62
C HIS A 50 1.26 0.32 6.93
N ALA A 51 0.19 0.51 6.15
CA ALA A 51 0.04 1.72 5.34
C ALA A 51 -0.07 2.99 6.20
N ASP A 52 -0.81 2.93 7.30
CA ASP A 52 -0.98 4.05 8.24
C ASP A 52 0.27 4.41 9.06
N SER A 53 1.36 3.64 8.99
CA SER A 53 2.59 3.91 9.75
C SER A 53 3.73 4.44 8.89
N PHE A 54 3.50 4.61 7.58
CA PHE A 54 4.54 4.89 6.60
C PHE A 54 4.89 6.39 6.50
N PHE A 55 5.45 6.96 7.58
CA PHE A 55 5.72 8.40 7.68
C PHE A 55 7.17 8.77 7.35
N ILE A 56 7.36 9.84 6.57
CA ILE A 56 8.69 10.40 6.28
C ILE A 56 9.37 10.83 7.59
N GLY A 57 10.68 10.57 7.70
CA GLY A 57 11.51 10.86 8.86
C GLY A 57 11.41 9.83 9.99
N HIS A 58 10.53 8.83 9.87
CA HIS A 58 10.35 7.78 10.87
C HIS A 58 10.98 6.48 10.42
N GLN A 59 11.18 5.56 11.36
CA GLN A 59 11.64 4.22 11.03
C GLN A 59 10.65 3.52 10.09
N ILE A 60 11.17 2.72 9.17
CA ILE A 60 10.34 1.92 8.27
C ILE A 60 9.57 0.88 9.10
N PRO A 61 8.24 0.91 9.12
CA PRO A 61 7.42 -0.01 9.92
C PRO A 61 7.26 -1.36 9.19
N ALA A 62 8.39 -2.00 8.86
CA ALA A 62 8.39 -3.32 8.24
C ALA A 62 7.93 -4.37 9.25
N LEU A 63 6.96 -5.19 8.84
CA LEU A 63 6.46 -6.31 9.63
C LEU A 63 7.50 -7.43 9.72
N ALA A 64 7.52 -8.15 10.83
CA ALA A 64 8.27 -9.37 10.99
C ALA A 64 7.59 -10.54 10.25
N ILE A 65 8.34 -11.62 9.99
CA ILE A 65 7.84 -12.80 9.28
C ILE A 65 6.64 -13.45 9.99
N ASP A 66 6.58 -13.37 11.32
CA ASP A 66 5.50 -13.95 12.12
C ASP A 66 4.33 -12.97 12.37
N ASP A 67 4.47 -11.70 11.96
CA ASP A 67 3.42 -10.70 12.17
C ASP A 67 2.21 -10.98 11.28
N GLU A 68 1.03 -10.96 11.89
CA GLU A 68 -0.22 -11.11 11.16
C GLU A 68 -0.68 -9.84 10.46
N LEU A 69 -1.34 -10.02 9.33
CA LEU A 69 -2.07 -8.94 8.68
C LEU A 69 -3.49 -8.87 9.25
N MET A 70 -3.79 -7.73 9.86
CA MET A 70 -5.08 -7.46 10.49
C MET A 70 -6.16 -7.20 9.44
N LYS A 71 -7.32 -7.84 9.62
CA LYS A 71 -8.48 -7.65 8.74
C LYS A 71 -8.96 -6.20 8.79
N GLY A 72 -9.37 -5.68 7.64
CA GLY A 72 -9.75 -4.29 7.43
C GLY A 72 -8.57 -3.33 7.31
N GLN A 73 -7.32 -3.80 7.47
CA GLN A 73 -6.13 -2.97 7.33
C GLN A 73 -5.52 -3.06 5.94
N THR A 74 -4.76 -2.01 5.60
CA THR A 74 -4.03 -1.91 4.35
C THR A 74 -2.53 -1.98 4.62
N TYR A 75 -1.83 -2.75 3.80
CA TYR A 75 -0.39 -2.92 3.88
C TYR A 75 0.26 -2.63 2.54
N PHE A 76 1.42 -1.99 2.58
CA PHE A 76 2.28 -1.81 1.41
C PHE A 76 3.22 -2.99 1.25
N VAL A 77 3.39 -3.47 0.02
CA VAL A 77 4.41 -4.44 -0.38
C VAL A 77 5.44 -3.71 -1.21
N LEU A 78 6.61 -3.43 -0.62
CA LEU A 78 7.59 -2.50 -1.17
C LEU A 78 8.96 -3.17 -1.35
N PRO A 79 9.71 -2.87 -2.42
CA PRO A 79 11.00 -3.46 -2.69
C PRO A 79 12.05 -2.98 -1.68
N ILE A 80 12.78 -3.92 -1.08
CA ILE A 80 13.79 -3.64 -0.05
C ILE A 80 14.93 -2.76 -0.63
N ALA A 81 15.28 -2.96 -1.90
CA ALA A 81 16.35 -2.24 -2.58
C ALA A 81 16.15 -0.70 -2.64
N CYS A 82 14.92 -0.20 -2.49
CA CYS A 82 14.65 1.24 -2.47
C CYS A 82 14.98 1.91 -1.12
N PHE A 83 15.25 1.11 -0.08
CA PHE A 83 15.43 1.58 1.30
C PHE A 83 16.84 1.28 1.79
N THR A 84 17.77 2.19 1.53
CA THR A 84 19.17 2.06 1.96
C THR A 84 19.40 2.38 3.44
N ARG A 85 18.39 2.98 4.10
CA ARG A 85 18.41 3.35 5.52
C ARG A 85 17.14 2.84 6.19
N ASN A 86 17.22 2.57 7.49
CA ASN A 86 16.07 2.18 8.31
C ASN A 86 15.07 3.32 8.57
N VAL A 87 15.28 4.51 8.00
CA VAL A 87 14.40 5.68 8.14
C VAL A 87 13.82 6.01 6.77
N LEU A 88 12.51 6.20 6.71
CA LEU A 88 11.80 6.63 5.51
C LEU A 88 12.22 8.05 5.12
N SER A 89 13.03 8.16 4.07
CA SER A 89 13.43 9.45 3.50
C SER A 89 12.66 9.74 2.21
N THR A 90 12.64 11.02 1.82
CA THR A 90 12.15 11.47 0.52
C THR A 90 12.87 10.79 -0.64
N SER A 91 14.15 10.46 -0.49
CA SER A 91 14.91 9.70 -1.49
C SER A 91 14.40 8.26 -1.67
N CYS A 92 13.95 7.60 -0.60
CA CYS A 92 13.34 6.27 -0.72
C CYS A 92 12.03 6.35 -1.50
N LEU A 93 11.18 7.34 -1.20
CA LEU A 93 9.93 7.58 -1.93
C LEU A 93 10.18 7.87 -3.42
N ALA A 94 11.18 8.70 -3.72
CA ALA A 94 11.58 8.99 -5.09
C ALA A 94 12.06 7.74 -5.85
N ALA A 95 12.81 6.85 -5.16
CA ALA A 95 13.28 5.60 -5.74
C ALA A 95 12.13 4.61 -6.04
N LEU A 96 11.06 4.59 -5.22
CA LEU A 96 9.84 3.83 -5.53
C LEU A 96 9.16 4.38 -6.78
N GLY A 97 8.98 5.70 -6.84
CA GLY A 97 8.29 6.35 -7.96
C GLY A 97 9.04 6.31 -9.29
N SER A 98 10.37 6.17 -9.29
CA SER A 98 11.18 6.12 -10.51
C SER A 98 11.22 4.74 -11.18
N LYS A 99 10.86 3.67 -10.46
CA LYS A 99 10.82 2.30 -11.01
C LYS A 99 9.76 2.11 -12.08
N TYR A 100 8.69 2.88 -12.02
CA TYR A 100 7.53 2.74 -12.90
C TYR A 100 7.39 3.96 -13.80
N PRO A 101 6.92 3.78 -15.06
CA PRO A 101 6.69 4.91 -15.94
C PRO A 101 5.70 5.88 -15.28
N LYS A 102 6.09 7.16 -15.24
CA LYS A 102 5.27 8.21 -14.65
C LYS A 102 3.89 8.19 -15.32
N PRO A 103 2.79 8.07 -14.57
CA PRO A 103 1.46 8.15 -15.16
C PRO A 103 1.36 9.45 -15.95
N THR A 104 0.90 9.36 -17.20
CA THR A 104 0.67 10.54 -18.05
C THR A 104 -0.21 11.53 -17.30
N ALA A 105 0.12 12.81 -17.35
CA ALA A 105 -0.67 13.85 -16.70
C ALA A 105 -2.15 13.68 -17.07
N ILE A 106 -2.99 13.45 -16.07
CA ILE A 106 -4.44 13.39 -16.24
C ILE A 106 -4.91 14.75 -16.78
N ASN A 107 -5.43 14.76 -18.01
CA ASN A 107 -6.03 15.96 -18.59
C ASN A 107 -7.41 16.13 -17.94
N PHE A 108 -7.51 16.99 -16.94
CA PHE A 108 -8.77 17.36 -16.26
C PHE A 108 -9.71 18.21 -17.13
N LYS A 109 -9.56 18.22 -18.45
CA LYS A 109 -10.34 19.09 -19.35
C LYS A 109 -11.81 18.65 -19.53
N ASP A 110 -12.17 17.46 -19.06
CA ASP A 110 -13.51 16.89 -19.21
C ASP A 110 -14.17 16.57 -17.86
N CYS A 111 -13.94 17.40 -16.84
CA CYS A 111 -14.70 17.29 -15.59
C CYS A 111 -16.11 17.90 -15.78
N PRO A 112 -17.20 17.13 -15.70
CA PRO A 112 -18.57 17.60 -15.91
C PRO A 112 -19.15 18.37 -14.70
N PHE A 113 -18.30 18.94 -13.84
CA PHE A 113 -18.69 19.67 -12.62
C PHE A 113 -18.46 21.19 -12.73
N GLU A 114 -18.42 21.74 -13.94
CA GLU A 114 -18.53 23.19 -14.18
C GLU A 114 -19.98 23.60 -14.48
#